data_AF-A0A3S5JM05-F1
#
_entry.id   AF-A0A3S5JM05-F1
#
_cell.length_a   1.000
_cell.length_b   1.000
_cell.length_c   1.000
_cell.angle_alpha   90.00
_cell.angle_beta   90.00
_cell.angle_gamma   90.00
#
_symmetry.space_group_name_H-M   'P 1'
#
loop_
_entity.id
_entity.type
_entity.pdbx_description
1 polymer ?
#
loop_
_entity_poly.entity_id
_entity_poly.type
_entity_poly.pdbx_seq_one_letter_code
_entity_poly.pdbx_strand_id
1 'polypeptide(L)'
;MPSYLRGIPTNIVTGFLGAGKSTAILNLLKEKPEGERWAILVNEFGEVGIDGGLLEASGSGEVFIREVPGGCMCCTAGLPMQMAMNMLLARARPDRLLIEPTGLGHPLEVLSALATDHYQTLLDLRATLTLVDARKIKDKRYTQHSVFNEQLTVADIIVASKADQYQTTELDQLKAYLQQKGLLTDRQLVTSRAGDLAV
;
A
#
# COMPACT_ATOMS: atom_id res chain seq x y z
N MET A 1 -31.71 -6.54 -10.19
CA MET A 1 -31.33 -5.79 -8.97
C MET A 1 -29.87 -5.38 -9.11
N PRO A 2 -29.45 -4.13 -8.79
CA PRO A 2 -28.03 -3.80 -8.83
C PRO A 2 -27.31 -4.70 -7.82
N SER A 3 -26.26 -5.40 -8.22
CA SER A 3 -25.39 -6.09 -7.28
C SER A 3 -24.82 -5.06 -6.32
N TYR A 4 -25.22 -5.13 -5.05
CA TYR A 4 -24.59 -4.33 -4.02
C TYR A 4 -23.16 -4.83 -3.88
N LEU A 5 -22.19 -3.90 -3.97
CA LEU A 5 -20.79 -4.20 -3.67
C LEU A 5 -20.72 -4.79 -2.26
N ARG A 6 -20.10 -5.97 -2.13
CA ARG A 6 -19.91 -6.66 -0.86
C ARG A 6 -18.60 -7.41 -0.90
N GLY A 7 -17.85 -7.34 0.20
CA GLY A 7 -16.62 -8.09 0.39
C GLY A 7 -15.58 -7.89 -0.71
N ILE A 8 -15.37 -6.66 -1.18
CA ILE A 8 -14.33 -6.35 -2.18
C ILE A 8 -12.96 -6.67 -1.58
N PRO A 9 -12.19 -7.61 -2.15
CA PRO A 9 -10.85 -7.94 -1.67
C PRO A 9 -9.95 -6.70 -1.69
N THR A 10 -9.53 -6.25 -0.51
CA THR A 10 -8.85 -4.98 -0.31
C THR A 10 -7.48 -5.20 0.32
N ASN A 11 -6.41 -4.69 -0.28
CA ASN A 11 -5.07 -4.71 0.30
C ASN A 11 -4.53 -3.30 0.51
N ILE A 12 -3.78 -3.13 1.58
CA ILE A 12 -3.06 -1.89 1.87
C ILE A 12 -1.60 -2.10 1.47
N VAL A 13 -1.07 -1.17 0.68
CA VAL A 13 0.35 -1.14 0.29
C VAL A 13 0.97 0.08 0.95
N THR A 14 1.64 -0.12 2.08
CA THR A 14 2.24 0.93 2.90
C THR A 14 3.77 0.82 2.92
N GLY A 15 4.42 1.76 3.60
CA GLY A 15 5.87 1.88 3.66
C GLY A 15 6.33 3.33 3.61
N PHE A 16 7.49 3.58 4.19
CA PHE A 16 8.02 4.92 4.40
C PHE A 16 8.38 5.62 3.09
N LEU A 17 8.75 6.91 3.16
CA LEU A 17 9.00 7.71 1.95
C LEU A 17 10.08 7.08 1.09
N GLY A 18 9.80 7.03 -0.21
CA GLY A 18 10.70 6.43 -1.19
C GLY A 18 10.83 4.90 -1.12
N ALA A 19 9.99 4.17 -0.37
CA ALA A 19 10.03 2.71 -0.30
C ALA A 19 9.65 2.00 -1.62
N GLY A 20 9.07 2.71 -2.59
CA GLY A 20 8.71 2.15 -3.91
C GLY A 20 7.27 1.62 -4.02
N LYS A 21 6.36 2.09 -3.15
CA LYS A 21 4.94 1.69 -3.11
C LYS A 21 4.24 1.81 -4.46
N SER A 22 4.23 3.00 -5.06
CA SER A 22 3.50 3.23 -6.30
C SER A 22 4.13 2.48 -7.49
N THR A 23 5.46 2.28 -7.51
CA THR A 23 6.13 1.42 -8.49
C THR A 23 5.68 -0.04 -8.35
N ALA A 24 5.52 -0.52 -7.12
CA ALA A 24 5.05 -1.87 -6.86
C ALA A 24 3.59 -2.06 -7.29
N ILE A 25 2.73 -1.07 -7.03
CA ILE A 25 1.35 -1.07 -7.53
C ILE A 25 1.32 -1.09 -9.06
N LEU A 26 2.14 -0.26 -9.72
CA LEU A 26 2.22 -0.25 -11.18
C LEU A 26 2.63 -1.58 -11.78
N ASN A 27 3.60 -2.26 -11.20
CA ASN A 27 3.99 -3.58 -11.68
C ASN A 27 2.90 -4.61 -11.41
N LEU A 28 2.24 -4.55 -10.25
CA LEU A 28 1.13 -5.44 -9.95
C LEU A 28 -0.04 -5.26 -10.95
N LEU A 29 -0.29 -4.04 -11.42
CA LEU A 29 -1.33 -3.78 -12.43
C LEU A 29 -1.07 -4.46 -13.78
N LYS A 30 0.19 -4.76 -14.11
CA LYS A 30 0.54 -5.51 -15.34
C LYS A 30 0.08 -6.97 -15.28
N GLU A 31 0.00 -7.50 -14.07
CA GLU A 31 -0.46 -8.87 -13.78
C GLU A 31 -1.97 -8.92 -13.47
N LYS A 32 -2.69 -7.81 -13.65
CA LYS A 32 -4.14 -7.75 -13.47
C LYS A 32 -4.83 -8.74 -14.43
N PRO A 33 -5.70 -9.64 -13.95
CA PRO A 33 -6.49 -10.48 -14.83
C PRO A 33 -7.32 -9.66 -15.83
N GLU A 34 -7.42 -10.16 -17.06
CA GLU A 34 -8.27 -9.55 -18.10
C GLU A 34 -9.74 -9.56 -17.65
N GLY A 35 -10.47 -8.46 -17.88
CA GLY A 35 -11.87 -8.34 -17.49
C GLY A 35 -12.12 -7.96 -16.02
N GLU A 36 -11.11 -8.02 -15.15
CA GLU A 36 -11.24 -7.52 -13.77
C GLU A 36 -11.12 -6.01 -13.68
N ARG A 37 -11.98 -5.39 -12.87
CA ARG A 37 -11.97 -3.95 -12.60
C ARG A 37 -11.23 -3.68 -11.30
N TRP A 38 -10.11 -2.99 -11.37
CA TRP A 38 -9.30 -2.69 -10.20
C TRP A 38 -9.42 -1.22 -9.83
N ALA A 39 -9.61 -0.94 -8.54
CA ALA A 39 -9.64 0.39 -7.99
C ALA A 39 -8.40 0.64 -7.13
N ILE A 40 -7.85 1.85 -7.22
CA ILE A 40 -6.69 2.27 -6.42
C ILE A 40 -7.04 3.59 -5.76
N LEU A 41 -6.98 3.61 -4.43
CA LEU A 41 -7.08 4.83 -3.63
C LEU A 41 -5.67 5.25 -3.19
N VAL A 42 -5.20 6.41 -3.63
CA VAL A 42 -3.87 6.94 -3.30
C VAL A 42 -3.97 8.22 -2.50
N ASN A 43 -3.02 8.48 -1.59
CA ASN A 43 -3.02 9.72 -0.81
C ASN A 43 -2.55 10.95 -1.59
N GLU A 44 -1.54 10.81 -2.45
CA GLU A 44 -0.92 11.93 -3.14
C GLU A 44 -0.46 11.50 -4.53
N PHE A 45 -0.89 12.23 -5.56
CA PHE A 45 -0.49 12.02 -6.95
C PHE A 45 0.62 13.03 -7.30
N GLY A 46 1.78 12.57 -7.80
CA GLY A 46 2.79 13.47 -8.38
C GLY A 46 4.15 13.68 -7.67
N GLU A 47 4.50 12.98 -6.58
CA GLU A 47 5.85 13.15 -5.96
C GLU A 47 6.98 12.34 -6.64
N VAL A 48 6.64 11.35 -7.48
CA VAL A 48 7.63 10.57 -8.25
C VAL A 48 6.97 10.26 -9.59
N GLY A 49 7.65 10.49 -10.72
CA GLY A 49 7.17 10.38 -12.12
C GLY A 49 6.61 9.02 -12.57
N ILE A 50 5.67 8.50 -11.81
CA ILE A 50 4.86 7.28 -11.90
C ILE A 50 3.49 7.66 -12.51
N ASP A 51 3.21 8.95 -12.62
CA ASP A 51 1.99 9.55 -13.15
C ASP A 51 1.65 9.04 -14.55
N GLY A 52 2.65 8.89 -15.43
CA GLY A 52 2.46 8.37 -16.79
C GLY A 52 1.94 6.92 -16.81
N GLY A 53 2.57 6.03 -16.02
CA GLY A 53 2.18 4.63 -15.97
C GLY A 53 0.82 4.39 -15.31
N LEU A 54 0.47 5.16 -14.28
CA LEU A 54 -0.82 5.02 -13.59
C LEU A 54 -1.95 5.59 -14.46
N LEU A 55 -1.70 6.67 -15.20
CA LEU A 55 -2.63 7.23 -16.20
C LEU A 55 -2.81 6.29 -17.40
N GLU A 56 -1.73 5.70 -17.92
CA GLU A 56 -1.78 4.68 -18.98
C GLU A 56 -2.58 3.46 -18.54
N ALA A 57 -2.34 2.95 -17.32
CA ALA A 57 -3.13 1.85 -16.76
C ALA A 57 -4.62 2.22 -16.65
N SER A 58 -4.93 3.45 -16.25
CA SER A 58 -6.30 3.99 -16.21
C SER A 58 -6.96 4.13 -17.60
N GLY A 59 -6.15 4.25 -18.65
CA GLY A 59 -6.61 4.34 -20.05
C GLY A 59 -7.24 3.05 -20.58
N SER A 60 -7.02 1.90 -19.91
CA SER A 60 -7.63 0.61 -20.25
C SER A 60 -9.15 0.54 -19.99
N GLY A 61 -9.72 1.50 -19.26
CA GLY A 61 -11.12 1.50 -18.86
C GLY A 61 -11.47 0.54 -17.71
N GLU A 62 -10.51 -0.30 -17.29
CA GLU A 62 -10.68 -1.31 -16.23
C GLU A 62 -9.97 -0.92 -14.93
N VAL A 63 -8.99 0.00 -14.98
CA VAL A 63 -8.29 0.52 -13.79
C VAL A 63 -8.84 1.90 -13.44
N PHE A 64 -9.21 2.08 -12.17
CA PHE A 64 -9.79 3.32 -11.66
C PHE A 64 -8.94 3.84 -10.51
N ILE A 65 -8.33 5.01 -10.69
CA ILE A 65 -7.48 5.62 -9.68
C ILE A 65 -8.18 6.85 -9.12
N ARG A 66 -8.08 7.02 -7.81
CA ARG A 66 -8.54 8.23 -7.16
C ARG A 66 -7.62 8.65 -6.03
N GLU A 67 -7.37 9.95 -5.97
CA GLU A 67 -6.63 10.58 -4.91
C GLU A 67 -7.55 11.01 -3.76
N VAL A 68 -7.04 10.97 -2.53
CA VAL A 68 -7.70 11.57 -1.35
C VAL A 68 -7.41 13.08 -1.32
N PRO A 69 -8.42 13.96 -1.45
CA PRO A 69 -8.20 15.41 -1.46
C PRO A 69 -7.65 15.91 -0.12
N GLY A 70 -6.68 16.82 -0.14
CA GLY A 70 -6.23 17.55 1.06
C GLY A 70 -5.02 16.96 1.81
N GLY A 71 -4.26 16.06 1.19
CA GLY A 71 -2.85 15.79 1.53
C GLY A 71 -2.58 14.81 2.67
N CYS A 72 -3.54 14.41 3.51
CA CYS A 72 -3.30 13.38 4.53
C CYS A 72 -4.56 12.56 4.88
N MET A 73 -4.53 11.28 4.52
CA MET A 73 -5.47 10.23 4.93
C MET A 73 -5.56 10.09 6.47
N CYS A 74 -4.53 10.54 7.20
CA CYS A 74 -4.43 10.50 8.66
C CYS A 74 -4.88 11.81 9.38
N CYS A 75 -4.78 12.98 8.75
CA CYS A 75 -4.80 14.24 9.52
C CYS A 75 -6.18 14.91 9.67
N THR A 76 -7.25 14.43 9.03
CA THR A 76 -8.58 15.08 9.10
C THR A 76 -9.73 14.07 9.11
N ALA A 77 -10.09 13.57 10.30
CA ALA A 77 -11.39 12.95 10.62
C ALA A 77 -11.95 11.91 9.63
N GLY A 78 -11.12 11.20 8.86
CA GLY A 78 -11.54 10.17 7.90
C GLY A 78 -12.44 10.63 6.74
N LEU A 79 -13.06 11.81 6.80
CA LEU A 79 -14.11 12.22 5.87
C LEU A 79 -13.61 12.40 4.43
N PRO A 80 -12.45 13.05 4.15
CA PRO A 80 -11.92 13.13 2.79
C PRO A 80 -11.62 11.76 2.19
N MET A 81 -11.06 10.85 3.00
CA MET A 81 -10.82 9.46 2.61
C MET A 81 -12.14 8.74 2.32
N GLN A 82 -13.13 8.88 3.20
CA GLN A 82 -14.44 8.25 3.04
C GLN A 82 -15.15 8.74 1.76
N MET A 83 -15.12 10.03 1.50
CA MET A 83 -15.70 10.61 0.28
C MET A 83 -15.00 10.09 -0.97
N ALA A 84 -13.67 10.11 -0.99
CA ALA A 84 -12.89 9.59 -2.11
C ALA A 84 -13.18 8.10 -2.33
N MET A 85 -13.17 7.30 -1.27
CA MET A 85 -13.49 5.87 -1.29
C MET A 85 -14.89 5.64 -1.86
N ASN A 86 -15.92 6.30 -1.31
CA ASN A 86 -17.31 6.07 -1.72
C ASN A 86 -17.54 6.46 -3.18
N MET A 87 -16.95 7.56 -3.64
CA MET A 87 -17.03 7.96 -5.05
C MET A 87 -16.25 7.01 -5.97
N LEU A 88 -15.09 6.50 -5.52
CA LEU A 88 -14.33 5.50 -6.25
C LEU A 88 -15.12 4.21 -6.39
N LEU A 89 -15.66 3.67 -5.29
CA LEU A 89 -16.46 2.44 -5.29
C LEU A 89 -17.73 2.58 -6.16
N ALA A 90 -18.43 3.71 -6.07
CA ALA A 90 -19.64 3.95 -6.85
C ALA A 90 -19.37 3.97 -8.37
N ARG A 91 -18.25 4.58 -8.80
CA ARG A 91 -17.85 4.67 -10.21
C ARG A 91 -17.21 3.37 -10.71
N ALA A 92 -16.25 2.85 -9.95
CA ALA A 92 -15.38 1.76 -10.36
C ALA A 92 -16.00 0.38 -10.16
N ARG A 93 -17.00 0.23 -9.28
CA ARG A 93 -17.56 -1.08 -8.84
C ARG A 93 -16.55 -2.23 -8.98
N PRO A 94 -15.43 -2.17 -8.24
CA PRO A 94 -14.25 -2.93 -8.56
C PRO A 94 -14.33 -4.36 -8.01
N ASP A 95 -13.63 -5.27 -8.68
CA ASP A 95 -13.34 -6.62 -8.22
C ASP A 95 -12.18 -6.63 -7.22
N ARG A 96 -11.33 -5.60 -7.23
CA ARG A 96 -10.16 -5.46 -6.35
C ARG A 96 -9.94 -4.02 -5.93
N LEU A 97 -9.58 -3.80 -4.66
CA LEU A 97 -9.19 -2.48 -4.16
C LEU A 97 -7.76 -2.51 -3.60
N LEU A 98 -6.95 -1.56 -4.03
CA LEU A 98 -5.64 -1.27 -3.46
C LEU A 98 -5.66 0.11 -2.81
N ILE A 99 -5.07 0.22 -1.62
CA ILE A 99 -4.96 1.48 -0.89
C ILE A 99 -3.49 1.79 -0.65
N GLU A 100 -3.04 2.94 -1.14
CA GLU A 100 -1.69 3.48 -0.90
C GLU A 100 -1.80 4.73 0.00
N PRO A 101 -1.60 4.59 1.33
CA PRO A 101 -1.49 5.75 2.20
C PRO A 101 -0.16 6.50 1.96
N THR A 102 -0.08 7.75 2.43
CA THR A 102 1.19 8.51 2.42
C THR A 102 2.28 7.77 3.19
N GLY A 103 3.53 7.93 2.74
CA GLY A 103 4.67 7.33 3.43
C GLY A 103 4.94 7.91 4.82
N LEU A 104 4.41 9.10 5.14
CA LEU A 104 4.40 9.65 6.50
C LEU A 104 3.10 9.34 7.27
N GLY A 105 2.16 8.65 6.64
CA GLY A 105 0.86 8.37 7.25
C GLY A 105 0.96 7.35 8.37
N HIS A 106 0.05 7.47 9.33
CA HIS A 106 -0.15 6.51 10.41
C HIS A 106 -1.01 5.35 9.90
N PRO A 107 -0.42 4.16 9.64
CA PRO A 107 -1.15 3.06 9.04
C PRO A 107 -2.23 2.48 9.96
N LEU A 108 -2.07 2.60 11.29
CA LEU A 108 -3.10 2.18 12.25
C LEU A 108 -4.39 2.98 12.09
N GLU A 109 -4.30 4.27 11.80
CA GLU A 109 -5.47 5.12 11.60
C GLU A 109 -6.22 4.74 10.32
N VAL A 110 -5.48 4.43 9.25
CA VAL A 110 -6.05 3.94 7.98
C VAL A 110 -6.77 2.61 8.19
N LEU A 111 -6.11 1.65 8.86
CA LEU A 111 -6.70 0.36 9.21
C LEU A 111 -7.96 0.54 10.07
N SER A 112 -7.91 1.42 11.07
CA SER A 112 -9.04 1.70 11.96
C SER A 112 -10.22 2.30 11.19
N ALA A 113 -9.96 3.22 10.26
CA ALA A 113 -11.00 3.81 9.41
C ALA A 113 -11.68 2.76 8.53
N LEU A 114 -10.90 1.82 7.98
CA LEU A 114 -11.39 0.73 7.14
C LEU A 114 -12.12 -0.38 7.93
N ALA A 115 -11.82 -0.52 9.22
CA ALA A 115 -12.47 -1.49 10.10
C ALA A 115 -13.83 -0.99 10.67
N THR A 116 -14.23 0.24 10.39
CA THR A 116 -15.53 0.78 10.84
C THR A 116 -16.71 0.03 10.22
N ASP A 117 -17.86 0.01 10.91
CA ASP A 117 -19.09 -0.66 10.44
C ASP A 117 -19.52 -0.21 9.03
N HIS A 118 -19.16 1.03 8.65
CA HIS A 118 -19.43 1.56 7.31
C HIS A 118 -18.79 0.72 6.19
N TYR A 119 -17.57 0.19 6.42
CA TYR A 119 -16.82 -0.55 5.42
C TYR A 119 -16.78 -2.05 5.64
N GLN A 120 -17.09 -2.55 6.84
CA GLN A 120 -17.03 -3.99 7.16
C GLN A 120 -17.81 -4.90 6.20
N THR A 121 -18.94 -4.42 5.66
CA THR A 121 -19.74 -5.22 4.70
C THR A 121 -19.30 -5.03 3.25
N LEU A 122 -18.65 -3.89 2.95
CA LEU A 122 -18.23 -3.50 1.61
C LEU A 122 -16.85 -4.07 1.25
N LEU A 123 -15.95 -4.11 2.22
CA LEU A 123 -14.54 -4.47 2.04
C LEU A 123 -14.24 -5.79 2.74
N ASP A 124 -13.48 -6.62 2.07
CA ASP A 124 -12.82 -7.78 2.64
C ASP A 124 -11.33 -7.43 2.80
N LEU A 125 -10.96 -6.98 4.00
CA LEU A 125 -9.59 -6.56 4.30
C LEU A 125 -8.65 -7.78 4.30
N ARG A 126 -7.72 -7.77 3.35
CA ARG A 126 -6.66 -8.76 3.21
C ARG A 126 -5.34 -8.18 3.74
N ALA A 127 -4.26 -8.92 3.53
CA ALA A 127 -2.93 -8.59 4.03
C ALA A 127 -2.52 -7.11 3.80
N THR A 128 -1.91 -6.52 4.82
CA THR A 128 -1.18 -5.26 4.74
C THR A 128 0.26 -5.56 4.31
N LEU A 129 0.65 -5.03 3.15
CA LEU A 129 2.00 -5.14 2.61
C LEU A 129 2.78 -3.88 2.99
N THR A 130 3.88 -4.04 3.73
CA THR A 130 4.78 -2.95 4.07
C THR A 130 6.07 -3.06 3.27
N LEU A 131 6.30 -2.12 2.35
CA LEU A 131 7.54 -2.02 1.62
C LEU A 131 8.60 -1.31 2.46
N VAL A 132 9.81 -1.89 2.48
CA VAL A 132 10.97 -1.36 3.16
C VAL A 132 12.22 -1.51 2.28
N ASP A 133 12.93 -0.40 2.07
CA ASP A 133 14.24 -0.43 1.42
C ASP A 133 15.30 -0.80 2.48
N ALA A 134 15.84 -2.02 2.41
CA ALA A 134 16.76 -2.56 3.41
C ALA A 134 18.02 -1.68 3.62
N ARG A 135 18.43 -0.88 2.62
CA ARG A 135 19.56 0.06 2.74
C ARG A 135 19.32 1.13 3.81
N LYS A 136 18.07 1.42 4.16
CA LYS A 136 17.69 2.44 5.14
C LYS A 136 17.91 2.01 6.58
N ILE A 137 18.07 0.71 6.84
CA ILE A 137 18.25 0.18 8.21
C ILE A 137 19.54 0.68 8.87
N LYS A 138 20.57 1.03 8.09
CA LYS A 138 21.82 1.64 8.60
C LYS A 138 21.62 3.06 9.14
N ASP A 139 20.54 3.74 8.76
CA ASP A 139 20.29 5.14 9.13
C ASP A 139 19.38 5.24 10.37
N LYS A 140 19.91 5.81 11.45
CA LYS A 140 19.18 6.02 12.71
C LYS A 140 17.94 6.90 12.53
N ARG A 141 17.93 7.81 11.55
CA ARG A 141 16.77 8.64 11.25
C ARG A 141 15.57 7.82 10.80
N TYR A 142 15.78 6.62 10.26
CA TYR A 142 14.70 5.69 9.92
C TYR A 142 14.41 4.77 11.11
N THR A 143 15.44 4.13 11.67
CA THR A 143 15.23 3.11 12.72
C THR A 143 14.73 3.67 14.05
N GLN A 144 14.92 4.97 14.31
CA GLN A 144 14.36 5.68 15.46
C GLN A 144 13.05 6.41 15.15
N HIS A 145 12.61 6.45 13.89
CA HIS A 145 11.38 7.14 13.52
C HIS A 145 10.15 6.30 13.88
N SER A 146 9.19 6.88 14.58
CA SER A 146 7.97 6.18 15.03
C SER A 146 7.18 5.60 13.86
N VAL A 147 6.82 6.43 12.88
CA VAL A 147 6.03 6.01 11.69
C VAL A 147 6.70 4.88 10.91
N PHE A 148 8.01 4.95 10.66
CA PHE A 148 8.76 3.87 9.99
C PHE A 148 8.58 2.52 10.72
N ASN A 149 8.68 2.55 12.05
CA ASN A 149 8.53 1.35 12.88
C ASN A 149 7.07 0.88 12.99
N GLU A 150 6.12 1.81 13.06
CA GLU A 150 4.69 1.53 13.09
C GLU A 150 4.26 0.81 11.80
N GLN A 151 4.72 1.29 10.64
CA GLN A 151 4.49 0.65 9.34
C GLN A 151 5.00 -0.79 9.29
N LEU A 152 6.17 -1.09 9.86
CA LEU A 152 6.68 -2.46 9.95
C LEU A 152 5.85 -3.32 10.93
N THR A 153 5.30 -2.71 11.96
CA THR A 153 4.54 -3.41 13.01
C THR A 153 3.17 -3.86 12.51
N VAL A 154 2.49 -3.04 11.71
CA VAL A 154 1.17 -3.36 11.13
C VAL A 154 1.22 -4.33 9.95
N ALA A 155 2.40 -4.65 9.44
CA ALA A 155 2.57 -5.48 8.27
C ALA A 155 2.13 -6.91 8.56
N ASP A 156 1.35 -7.50 7.66
CA ASP A 156 1.21 -8.96 7.57
C ASP A 156 2.36 -9.54 6.73
N ILE A 157 2.73 -8.80 5.67
CA ILE A 157 3.83 -9.13 4.77
C ILE A 157 4.77 -7.94 4.70
N ILE A 158 6.04 -8.18 5.03
CA ILE A 158 7.12 -7.21 4.86
C ILE A 158 7.78 -7.48 3.51
N VAL A 159 7.82 -6.48 2.66
CA VAL A 159 8.43 -6.54 1.33
C VAL A 159 9.74 -5.76 1.37
N ALA A 160 10.87 -6.48 1.36
CA ALA A 160 12.19 -5.89 1.17
C ALA A 160 12.34 -5.40 -0.28
N SER A 161 12.05 -4.13 -0.51
CA SER A 161 11.95 -3.52 -1.84
C SER A 161 13.30 -3.06 -2.37
N LYS A 162 13.42 -3.00 -3.70
CA LYS A 162 14.65 -2.59 -4.42
C LYS A 162 15.82 -3.52 -4.16
N ALA A 163 15.55 -4.82 -4.01
CA ALA A 163 16.57 -5.82 -3.75
C ALA A 163 17.63 -5.92 -4.87
N ASP A 164 17.30 -5.44 -6.08
CA ASP A 164 18.25 -5.22 -7.18
C ASP A 164 19.35 -4.20 -6.86
N GLN A 165 19.15 -3.34 -5.85
CA GLN A 165 20.10 -2.30 -5.44
C GLN A 165 20.83 -2.64 -4.14
N TYR A 166 20.59 -3.83 -3.59
CA TYR A 166 21.25 -4.27 -2.37
C TYR A 166 22.68 -4.70 -2.68
N GLN A 167 23.56 -4.54 -1.69
CA GLN A 167 24.83 -5.24 -1.68
C GLN A 167 24.65 -6.53 -0.86
N THR A 168 25.73 -7.08 -0.32
CA THR A 168 25.71 -8.38 0.36
C THR A 168 25.14 -8.35 1.78
N THR A 169 24.95 -7.18 2.41
CA THR A 169 24.69 -7.09 3.87
C THR A 169 23.32 -6.55 4.24
N GLU A 170 22.67 -5.82 3.33
CA GLU A 170 21.47 -5.03 3.62
C GLU A 170 20.29 -5.92 4.01
N LEU A 171 20.08 -7.02 3.29
CA LEU A 171 18.98 -7.94 3.59
C LEU A 171 19.16 -8.61 4.97
N ASP A 172 20.39 -9.00 5.30
CA ASP A 172 20.69 -9.62 6.60
C ASP A 172 20.56 -8.61 7.74
N GLN A 173 20.94 -7.36 7.52
CA GLN A 173 20.72 -6.28 8.49
C GLN A 173 19.24 -6.00 8.71
N LEU A 174 18.42 -6.00 7.64
CA LEU A 174 16.97 -5.90 7.76
C LEU A 174 16.41 -7.08 8.56
N LYS A 175 16.80 -8.32 8.24
CA LYS A 175 16.37 -9.50 8.99
C LYS A 175 16.73 -9.39 10.47
N ALA A 176 17.98 -9.01 10.80
CA ALA A 176 18.41 -8.83 12.18
C ALA A 176 17.60 -7.74 12.90
N TYR A 177 17.33 -6.62 12.22
CA TYR A 177 16.51 -5.54 12.74
C TYR A 177 15.07 -5.97 13.04
N LEU A 178 14.45 -6.70 12.11
CA LEU A 178 13.09 -7.24 12.28
C LEU A 178 13.05 -8.31 13.38
N GLN A 179 14.06 -9.17 13.46
CA GLN A 179 14.20 -10.17 14.51
C GLN A 179 14.31 -9.52 15.90
N GLN A 180 15.14 -8.48 16.04
CA GLN A 180 15.29 -7.74 17.29
C GLN A 180 13.96 -7.12 17.77
N LYS A 181 13.08 -6.76 16.83
CA LYS A 181 11.74 -6.23 17.12
C LYS A 181 10.67 -7.30 17.27
N GLY A 182 11.01 -8.59 17.15
CA GLY A 182 10.04 -9.68 17.18
C GLY A 182 9.08 -9.71 16.00
N LEU A 183 9.44 -9.08 14.87
CA LEU A 183 8.56 -8.94 13.72
C LEU A 183 8.62 -10.13 12.75
N LEU A 184 9.64 -11.00 12.82
CA LEU A 184 9.77 -12.16 11.92
C LEU A 184 9.04 -13.43 12.40
N THR A 185 8.50 -13.44 13.62
CA THR A 185 7.84 -14.62 14.17
C THR A 185 6.51 -14.90 13.47
N ASP A 186 5.75 -13.85 13.17
CA ASP A 186 4.37 -13.95 12.69
C ASP A 186 4.16 -13.34 11.29
N ARG A 187 5.23 -12.85 10.65
CA ARG A 187 5.13 -12.11 9.37
C ARG A 187 6.01 -12.73 8.30
N GLN A 188 5.51 -12.72 7.08
CA GLN A 188 6.29 -13.15 5.93
C GLN A 188 7.24 -12.03 5.51
N LEU A 189 8.52 -12.34 5.31
CA LEU A 189 9.49 -11.45 4.66
C LEU A 189 9.72 -11.93 3.23
N VAL A 190 9.38 -11.10 2.24
CA VAL A 190 9.64 -11.36 0.82
C VAL A 190 10.56 -10.27 0.24
N THR A 191 11.22 -10.56 -0.87
CA THR A 191 12.10 -9.60 -1.57
C THR A 191 11.47 -9.18 -2.88
N SER A 192 11.50 -7.88 -3.18
CA SER A 192 11.02 -7.31 -4.44
C SER A 192 12.17 -6.67 -5.21
N ARG A 193 12.29 -6.99 -6.50
CA ARG A 193 13.31 -6.44 -7.40
C ARG A 193 12.63 -5.57 -8.45
N ALA A 194 13.13 -4.34 -8.65
CA ALA A 194 12.55 -3.38 -9.59
C ALA A 194 11.02 -3.14 -9.41
N GLY A 195 10.52 -3.31 -8.18
CA GLY A 195 9.11 -3.18 -7.83
C GLY A 195 8.25 -4.40 -8.18
N ASP A 196 8.83 -5.52 -8.61
CA ASP A 196 8.09 -6.76 -8.81
C ASP A 196 7.70 -7.36 -7.46
N LEU A 197 6.40 -7.58 -7.24
CA LEU A 197 5.86 -8.20 -6.03
C LEU A 197 5.62 -9.71 -6.22
N ALA A 198 6.04 -10.30 -7.35
CA ALA A 198 5.95 -11.74 -7.55
C ALA A 198 6.63 -12.48 -6.39
N VAL A 199 5.81 -13.20 -5.62
CA VAL A 199 6.20 -14.14 -4.58
C VAL A 199 6.39 -15.52 -5.21
#